data_AF-A0A7S1FQE4-F1
#
_entry.id   AF-A0A7S1FQE4-F1
#
_cell.length_a   1.000
_cell.length_b   1.000
_cell.length_c   1.000
_cell.angle_alpha   90.00
_cell.angle_beta   90.00
_cell.angle_gamma   90.00
#
_symmetry.space_group_name_H-M   'P 1'
#
loop_
_entity.id
_entity.type
_entity.pdbx_description
1 polymer ?
#
loop_
_entity_poly.entity_id
_entity_poly.type
_entity_poly.pdbx_seq_one_letter_code
_entity_poly.pdbx_strand_id
1 'polypeptide(L)'
;MMIGVCLITSPQLSLSADQLAKLDDFDPSFGSISSYNIDQYKDSAIQLQKIYDDILSLHKDTTRTCYLIVSPQALHSLEYFQIILLQLHSRSILKFIVLDEIRLLIQHGSSFWESILLLKPFFQKVLLRITQKSILFYLQ
;
A
#
# COMPACT_ATOMS: atom_id res chain seq x y z
N MET A 1 -17.64 1.25 -0.73
CA MET A 1 -16.72 0.66 -1.71
C MET A 1 -15.52 1.57 -1.86
N MET A 2 -14.31 1.08 -1.59
CA MET A 2 -13.08 1.87 -1.68
C MET A 2 -12.62 1.86 -3.14
N ILE A 3 -12.52 3.01 -3.78
CA ILE A 3 -12.24 3.10 -5.21
C ILE A 3 -10.92 3.83 -5.41
N GLY A 4 -9.96 3.22 -6.12
CA GLY A 4 -8.59 3.71 -6.27
C GLY A 4 -7.57 2.81 -5.60
N VAL A 5 -6.46 3.39 -5.16
CA VAL A 5 -5.32 2.64 -4.60
C VAL A 5 -5.33 2.71 -3.07
N CYS A 6 -5.15 1.56 -2.43
CA CYS A 6 -4.93 1.39 -1.00
C CYS A 6 -3.55 0.80 -0.77
N LEU A 7 -2.68 1.55 -0.09
CA LEU A 7 -1.38 1.05 0.35
C LEU A 7 -1.55 0.39 1.72
N ILE A 8 -1.08 -0.84 1.85
CA ILE A 8 -1.05 -1.59 3.11
C ILE A 8 0.40 -1.87 3.42
N THR A 9 0.91 -1.31 4.52
CA THR A 9 2.22 -1.67 5.02
C THR A 9 2.07 -2.77 6.06
N SER A 10 2.56 -3.98 5.79
CA SER A 10 2.49 -5.10 6.73
C SER A 10 3.86 -5.77 6.87
N PRO A 11 4.37 -5.97 8.10
CA PRO A 11 5.62 -6.71 8.33
C PRO A 11 5.50 -8.21 8.04
N GLN A 12 4.29 -8.78 8.07
CA GLN A 12 4.09 -10.23 7.96
C GLN A 12 3.39 -10.59 6.64
N LEU A 13 4.21 -10.84 5.61
CA LEU A 13 3.76 -11.11 4.24
C LEU A 13 2.86 -12.36 4.09
N SER A 14 2.90 -13.30 5.05
CA SER A 14 2.07 -14.50 5.04
C SER A 14 0.59 -14.21 5.34
N LEU A 15 0.28 -13.27 6.24
CA LEU A 15 -1.10 -12.84 6.50
C LEU A 15 -1.68 -12.12 5.29
N SER A 16 -0.85 -11.36 4.59
CA SER A 16 -1.22 -10.67 3.36
C SER A 16 -1.70 -11.64 2.28
N ALA A 17 -1.03 -12.80 2.11
CA ALA A 17 -1.43 -13.82 1.14
C ALA A 17 -2.81 -14.42 1.42
N ASP A 18 -3.13 -14.65 2.70
CA ASP A 18 -4.46 -15.14 3.12
C ASP A 18 -5.56 -14.08 2.93
N GLN A 19 -5.22 -12.79 3.05
CA GLN A 19 -6.16 -11.71 2.73
C GLN A 19 -6.37 -11.55 1.21
N LEU A 20 -5.33 -11.77 0.40
CA LEU A 20 -5.42 -11.78 -1.06
C LEU A 20 -6.35 -12.90 -1.55
N ALA A 21 -6.24 -14.10 -0.99
CA ALA A 21 -7.09 -15.24 -1.35
C ALA A 21 -8.59 -15.00 -1.03
N LYS A 22 -8.90 -14.15 -0.05
CA LYS A 22 -10.29 -13.77 0.28
C LYS A 22 -10.88 -12.72 -0.67
N LEU A 23 -10.03 -12.04 -1.46
CA LEU A 23 -10.49 -11.10 -2.48
C LEU A 23 -10.94 -11.80 -3.77
N ASP A 24 -10.58 -13.08 -3.96
CA ASP A 24 -11.00 -13.87 -5.11
C ASP A 24 -12.51 -14.26 -5.07
N ASP A 25 -13.13 -14.24 -3.88
CA ASP A 25 -14.58 -14.48 -3.69
C ASP A 25 -15.44 -13.21 -3.91
N PHE A 26 -14.88 -12.13 -4.43
CA PHE A 26 -15.58 -10.85 -4.53
C PHE A 26 -16.58 -10.80 -5.71
N ASP A 27 -17.74 -10.18 -5.48
CA ASP A 27 -18.77 -9.97 -6.50
C ASP A 27 -18.32 -8.90 -7.52
N PRO A 28 -18.08 -9.27 -8.79
CA PRO A 28 -17.55 -8.36 -9.81
C PRO A 28 -18.52 -7.24 -10.21
N SER A 29 -19.80 -7.31 -9.80
CA SER A 29 -20.77 -6.23 -10.03
C SER A 29 -20.42 -4.93 -9.29
N PHE A 30 -19.57 -5.01 -8.26
CA PHE A 30 -19.05 -3.87 -7.51
C PHE A 30 -17.65 -3.43 -7.99
N GLY A 31 -17.30 -3.67 -9.25
CA GLY A 31 -16.03 -3.25 -9.85
C GLY A 31 -14.91 -4.27 -9.69
N SER A 32 -13.76 -3.98 -10.32
CA SER A 32 -12.62 -4.90 -10.32
C SER A 32 -11.72 -4.67 -9.10
N ILE A 33 -11.22 -5.76 -8.55
CA ILE A 33 -10.21 -5.74 -7.49
C ILE A 33 -8.92 -6.31 -8.06
N SER A 34 -7.82 -5.63 -7.80
CA SER A 34 -6.48 -6.16 -8.03
C SER A 34 -5.63 -5.96 -6.80
N SER A 35 -4.63 -6.80 -6.64
CA SER A 35 -3.82 -6.76 -5.44
C SER A 35 -2.43 -7.28 -5.70
N TYR A 36 -1.43 -6.55 -5.21
CA TYR A 36 -0.02 -6.78 -5.49
C TYR A 36 0.77 -6.84 -4.20
N ASN A 37 1.53 -7.91 -4.01
CA ASN A 37 2.54 -7.99 -2.96
C ASN A 37 3.89 -7.52 -3.52
N ILE A 38 4.25 -6.27 -3.24
CA ILE A 38 5.42 -5.61 -3.81
C ILE A 38 6.72 -6.30 -3.41
N ASP A 39 6.79 -6.85 -2.19
CA ASP A 39 7.96 -7.58 -1.70
C ASP A 39 8.30 -8.82 -2.54
N GLN A 40 7.30 -9.47 -3.16
CA GLN A 40 7.52 -10.63 -4.04
C GLN A 40 8.23 -10.24 -5.34
N TYR A 41 8.12 -8.97 -5.74
CA TYR A 41 8.62 -8.47 -7.01
C TYR A 41 9.84 -7.57 -6.85
N LYS A 42 10.32 -7.32 -5.63
CA LYS A 42 11.42 -6.40 -5.34
C LYS A 42 12.71 -6.69 -6.15
N ASP A 43 12.95 -7.95 -6.48
CA ASP A 43 14.12 -8.40 -7.23
C ASP A 43 13.87 -8.51 -8.76
N SER A 44 12.65 -8.17 -9.21
CA SER A 44 12.22 -8.28 -10.61
C SER A 44 11.75 -6.93 -11.15
N ALA A 45 12.70 -6.17 -11.70
CA ALA A 45 12.43 -4.84 -12.28
C ALA A 45 11.33 -4.87 -13.36
N ILE A 46 11.26 -5.94 -14.16
CA ILE A 46 10.24 -6.09 -15.22
C ILE A 46 8.84 -6.24 -14.61
N GLN A 47 8.70 -7.04 -13.54
CA GLN A 47 7.39 -7.24 -12.91
C GLN A 47 6.95 -5.99 -12.15
N LEU A 48 7.87 -5.32 -11.44
CA LEU A 48 7.58 -4.03 -10.81
C LEU A 48 7.13 -2.99 -11.83
N GLN A 49 7.83 -2.86 -12.96
CA GLN A 49 7.45 -1.89 -13.99
C GLN A 49 6.03 -2.15 -14.52
N LYS A 50 5.65 -3.41 -14.76
CA LYS A 50 4.28 -3.75 -15.16
C LYS A 50 3.24 -3.33 -14.13
N ILE A 51 3.53 -3.53 -12.84
CA ILE A 51 2.65 -3.10 -11.75
C ILE A 51 2.55 -1.58 -11.71
N TYR A 52 3.68 -0.89 -11.90
CA TYR A 52 3.74 0.58 -11.91
C TYR A 52 2.94 1.17 -13.07
N ASP A 53 3.11 0.64 -14.28
CA ASP A 53 2.37 1.07 -15.46
C ASP A 53 0.87 0.86 -15.27
N ASP A 54 0.49 -0.28 -14.72
CA ASP A 54 -0.90 -0.61 -14.42
C ASP A 54 -1.53 0.38 -13.42
N ILE A 55 -0.91 0.62 -12.27
CA ILE A 55 -1.47 1.55 -11.27
C ILE A 55 -1.40 3.02 -11.72
N LEU A 56 -0.40 3.41 -12.50
CA LEU A 56 -0.31 4.77 -13.06
C LEU A 56 -1.36 5.01 -14.15
N SER A 57 -1.82 3.97 -14.84
CA SER A 57 -2.89 4.08 -15.84
C SER A 57 -4.26 4.40 -15.23
N LEU A 58 -4.45 4.17 -13.92
CA LEU A 58 -5.72 4.43 -13.23
C LEU A 58 -6.12 5.90 -13.32
N HIS A 59 -7.41 6.16 -13.55
CA HIS A 59 -7.97 7.51 -13.52
C HIS A 59 -8.65 7.79 -12.18
N LYS A 60 -8.89 9.08 -11.86
CA LYS A 60 -9.56 9.49 -10.62
C LYS A 60 -10.96 8.85 -10.46
N ASP A 61 -11.64 8.62 -11.58
CA ASP A 61 -13.00 8.08 -11.67
C ASP A 61 -12.98 6.57 -12.00
N THR A 62 -11.86 5.89 -11.74
CA THR A 62 -11.77 4.42 -11.88
C THR A 62 -12.86 3.74 -11.08
N THR A 63 -13.30 2.56 -11.47
CA THR A 63 -14.14 1.67 -10.64
C THR A 63 -13.32 0.55 -9.99
N ARG A 64 -12.01 0.53 -10.26
CA ARG A 64 -11.08 -0.48 -9.78
C ARG A 64 -10.53 -0.13 -8.40
N THR A 65 -10.45 -1.14 -7.55
CA THR A 65 -9.76 -1.10 -6.26
C THR A 65 -8.42 -1.80 -6.41
N CYS A 66 -7.33 -1.15 -6.04
CA CYS A 66 -6.00 -1.74 -6.08
C CYS A 66 -5.36 -1.75 -4.69
N TYR A 67 -5.06 -2.94 -4.17
CA TYR A 67 -4.34 -3.11 -2.91
C TYR A 67 -2.85 -3.31 -3.19
N LEU A 68 -2.02 -2.41 -2.66
CA LEU A 68 -0.57 -2.50 -2.72
C LEU A 68 -0.06 -2.89 -1.35
N ILE A 69 0.43 -4.13 -1.22
CA ILE A 69 0.93 -4.65 0.04
C ILE A 69 2.44 -4.62 0.00
N VAL A 70 3.06 -4.01 1.01
CA VAL A 70 4.51 -3.83 1.06
C VAL A 70 5.02 -3.85 2.51
N SER A 71 6.21 -4.39 2.76
CA SER A 71 6.87 -4.26 4.06
C SER A 71 7.44 -2.84 4.23
N PRO A 72 7.57 -2.33 5.46
CA PRO A 72 8.24 -1.06 5.71
C PRO A 72 9.65 -0.98 5.11
N GLN A 73 10.39 -2.09 5.18
CA GLN A 73 11.75 -2.19 4.65
C GLN A 73 11.77 -2.07 3.13
N ALA A 74 10.89 -2.79 2.43
CA ALA A 74 10.79 -2.72 0.97
C ALA A 74 10.30 -1.34 0.49
N LEU A 75 9.34 -0.74 1.20
CA LEU A 75 8.86 0.60 0.89
C LEU A 75 9.99 1.63 1.02
N HIS A 76 10.85 1.50 2.03
CA HIS A 76 11.99 2.37 2.20
C HIS A 76 13.04 2.18 1.10
N SER A 77 13.36 0.94 0.73
CA SER A 77 14.39 0.65 -0.28
C SER A 77 13.96 0.97 -1.72
N LEU A 78 12.66 1.00 -2.01
CA LEU A 78 12.13 1.25 -3.35
C LEU A 78 11.79 2.74 -3.55
N GLU A 79 12.81 3.57 -3.73
CA GLU A 79 12.64 5.03 -3.89
C GLU A 79 11.69 5.40 -5.05
N TYR A 80 11.80 4.71 -6.19
CA TYR A 80 10.92 4.95 -7.33
C TYR A 80 9.46 4.61 -7.02
N PHE A 81 9.22 3.59 -6.21
CA PHE A 81 7.86 3.25 -5.76
C PHE A 81 7.27 4.36 -4.88
N GLN A 82 8.09 4.97 -4.00
CA GLN A 82 7.66 6.13 -3.22
C GLN A 82 7.27 7.31 -4.12
N ILE A 83 8.00 7.56 -5.21
CA ILE A 83 7.66 8.60 -6.20
C ILE A 83 6.31 8.31 -6.84
N ILE A 84 6.05 7.06 -7.25
CA ILE A 84 4.78 6.65 -7.83
C ILE A 84 3.64 6.87 -6.83
N LEU A 85 3.81 6.47 -5.57
CA LEU A 85 2.79 6.68 -4.53
C LEU A 85 2.48 8.18 -4.34
N LEU A 86 3.49 9.05 -4.40
CA LEU A 86 3.29 10.51 -4.35
C LEU A 86 2.55 11.05 -5.58
N GLN A 87 2.78 10.49 -6.77
CA GLN A 87 2.03 10.83 -7.99
C GLN A 87 0.58 10.36 -7.92
N LEU A 88 0.33 9.14 -7.44
CA LEU A 88 -1.02 8.63 -7.22
C LEU A 88 -1.75 9.48 -6.17
N HIS A 89 -1.05 9.91 -5.13
CA HIS A 89 -1.58 10.81 -4.12
C HIS A 89 -1.94 12.19 -4.71
N SER A 90 -1.06 12.80 -5.52
CA SER A 90 -1.35 14.11 -6.14
C SER A 90 -2.56 14.07 -7.08
N ARG A 91 -2.81 12.92 -7.72
CA ARG A 91 -3.98 12.65 -8.58
C ARG A 91 -5.23 12.26 -7.79
N SER A 92 -5.17 12.24 -6.46
CA SER A 92 -6.24 11.76 -5.58
C SER A 92 -6.67 10.31 -5.87
N ILE A 93 -5.77 9.47 -6.35
CA ILE A 93 -6.00 8.04 -6.63
C ILE A 93 -5.58 7.19 -5.44
N LEU A 94 -4.47 7.53 -4.77
CA LEU A 94 -4.11 6.92 -3.49
C LEU A 94 -5.11 7.40 -2.43
N LYS A 95 -6.04 6.53 -2.04
CA LYS A 95 -7.14 6.86 -1.13
C LYS A 95 -6.83 6.56 0.32
N PHE A 96 -6.09 5.48 0.56
CA PHE A 96 -5.82 4.99 1.91
C PHE A 96 -4.39 4.52 2.06
N ILE A 97 -3.88 4.74 3.27
CA ILE A 97 -2.67 4.12 3.77
C ILE A 97 -3.05 3.41 5.06
N VAL A 98 -2.82 2.11 5.09
CA VAL A 98 -3.05 1.23 6.23
C VAL A 98 -1.71 0.79 6.76
N LEU A 99 -1.50 0.99 8.06
CA LEU A 99 -0.38 0.38 8.78
C LEU A 99 -0.95 -0.84 9.50
N ASP A 100 -0.56 -2.02 9.03
CA ASP A 100 -0.99 -3.31 9.57
C ASP A 100 -0.02 -3.78 10.67
N GLU A 101 -0.54 -4.62 11.57
CA GLU A 101 0.18 -5.17 12.71
C GLU A 101 0.90 -4.13 13.58
N ILE A 102 0.19 -3.07 13.95
CA ILE A 102 0.68 -2.08 14.93
C ILE A 102 1.07 -2.76 16.25
N ARG A 103 0.50 -3.92 16.58
CA ARG A 103 0.90 -4.69 17.75
C ARG A 103 2.36 -5.16 17.70
N LEU A 104 2.94 -5.35 16.51
CA LEU A 104 4.37 -5.62 16.36
C LEU A 104 5.23 -4.39 16.72
N LEU A 105 4.70 -3.15 16.62
CA LEU A 105 5.35 -1.97 17.25
C LEU A 105 5.48 -2.17 18.76
N ILE A 106 4.44 -2.74 19.38
CA ILE A 106 4.36 -2.92 20.83
C ILE A 106 5.25 -4.10 21.26
N GLN A 107 5.29 -5.18 20.48
CA GLN A 107 6.00 -6.42 20.83
C GLN A 107 7.49 -6.43 20.47
N HIS A 108 7.89 -5.84 19.34
CA HIS A 108 9.29 -5.88 18.86
C HIS A 108 10.06 -4.57 19.05
N GLY A 109 9.41 -3.51 19.55
CA GLY A 109 10.09 -2.29 19.95
C GLY A 109 10.89 -1.61 18.83
N SER A 110 12.12 -1.19 19.15
CA SER A 110 12.94 -0.22 18.40
C SER A 110 13.26 -0.61 16.94
N SER A 111 13.40 -1.90 16.61
CA SER A 111 13.78 -2.34 15.26
C SER A 111 12.68 -2.11 14.22
N PHE A 112 11.41 -2.32 14.60
CA PHE A 112 10.28 -1.96 13.75
C PHE A 112 10.11 -0.44 13.69
N TRP A 113 10.33 0.26 14.80
CA TRP A 113 10.36 1.72 14.83
C TRP A 113 11.42 2.29 13.90
N GLU A 114 12.62 1.73 13.81
CA GLU A 114 13.66 2.21 12.90
C GLU A 114 13.18 2.20 11.44
N SER A 115 12.60 1.08 10.99
CA SER A 115 12.09 0.96 9.61
C SER A 115 10.93 1.93 9.32
N ILE A 116 10.02 2.13 10.28
CA ILE A 116 8.92 3.10 10.14
C ILE A 116 9.39 4.56 10.25
N LEU A 117 10.37 4.84 11.11
CA LEU A 117 10.96 6.17 11.27
C LEU A 117 11.72 6.60 10.02
N LEU A 118 12.37 5.66 9.34
CA LEU A 118 12.97 5.90 8.03
C LEU A 118 11.94 6.31 6.96
N LEU A 119 10.68 5.90 7.12
CA LEU A 119 9.56 6.33 6.28
C LEU A 119 8.92 7.64 6.71
N LYS A 120 9.36 8.27 7.83
CA LYS A 120 8.81 9.55 8.30
C LYS A 120 8.81 10.65 7.23
N PRO A 121 9.87 10.84 6.40
CA PRO A 121 9.84 11.84 5.34
C PRO A 121 8.79 11.54 4.26
N PHE A 122 8.61 10.25 3.92
CA PHE A 122 7.58 9.81 2.99
C PHE A 122 6.19 10.07 3.56
N PHE A 123 5.91 9.60 4.78
CA PHE A 123 4.63 9.82 5.43
C PHE A 123 4.36 11.30 5.66
N GLN A 124 5.34 12.13 6.00
CA GLN A 124 5.13 13.58 6.08
C GLN A 124 4.63 14.16 4.75
N LYS A 125 5.24 13.79 3.62
CA LYS A 125 4.80 14.27 2.29
C LYS A 125 3.39 13.83 1.94
N VAL A 126 2.97 12.65 2.38
CA VAL A 126 1.64 12.12 2.12
C VAL A 126 0.62 12.69 3.13
N LEU A 127 0.92 12.67 4.43
CA LEU A 127 0.06 13.12 5.53
C LEU A 127 -0.18 14.63 5.55
N LEU A 128 0.78 15.47 5.13
CA LEU A 128 0.61 16.92 5.05
C LEU A 128 -0.49 17.35 4.06
N ARG A 129 -1.01 16.44 3.24
CA ARG A 129 -2.08 16.69 2.27
C ARG A 129 -3.27 15.73 2.40
N ILE A 130 -3.26 14.84 3.38
CA ILE A 130 -4.38 13.94 3.68
C ILE A 130 -5.30 14.63 4.70
N THR A 131 -6.60 14.75 4.37
CA THR A 131 -7.62 15.08 5.37
C THR A 131 -7.80 13.87 6.29
N GLN A 132 -8.00 14.10 7.60
CA GLN A 132 -8.05 13.10 8.70
C GLN A 132 -8.83 11.78 8.46
N LYS A 133 -9.63 11.65 7.39
CA LYS A 133 -10.45 10.48 7.07
C LYS A 133 -9.71 9.35 6.33
N SER A 134 -8.46 9.55 5.87
CA SER A 134 -7.80 8.59 4.95
C SER A 134 -6.75 7.68 5.58
N ILE A 135 -6.54 7.76 6.89
CA ILE A 135 -5.59 6.90 7.61
C ILE A 135 -6.41 5.96 8.48
N LEU A 136 -6.41 4.68 8.13
CA LEU A 136 -7.08 3.66 8.91
C LEU A 136 -6.01 2.83 9.62
N PHE A 137 -6.01 2.88 10.94
CA PHE A 137 -5.20 1.99 11.77
C PHE A 137 -6.03 0.74 12.02
N TYR A 138 -5.55 -0.41 11.55
CA TYR A 138 -6.21 -1.69 11.78
C TYR A 138 -5.48 -2.42 12.92
N LEU A 139 -6.19 -2.64 14.01
CA LEU A 139 -5.78 -3.49 15.12
C LEU A 139 -6.65 -4.74 15.00
N GLN A 140 -6.11 -5.83 14.47
CA GLN A 140 -6.67 -7.15 14.82
C GLN A 140 -6.26 -7.52 16.23
#